data_AF-A0A9E1JQY5-F1
#
_entry.id   AF-A0A9E1JQY5-F1
#
_cell.length_a   1.000
_cell.length_b   1.000
_cell.length_c   1.000
_cell.angle_alpha   90.00
_cell.angle_beta   90.00
_cell.angle_gamma   90.00
#
_symmetry.space_group_name_H-M   'P 1'
#
loop_
_entity.id
_entity.type
_entity.pdbx_description
1 polymer ?
#
loop_
_entity_poly.entity_id
_entity_poly.type
_entity_poly.pdbx_seq_one_letter_code
_entity_poly.pdbx_strand_id
1 'polypeptide(L)' 'MTPCPYCGDETSFELPGNYAPVFVHCAICNKKFIIERLSKDFQTFTLEDAPASSDPDCIEIEDESSDEQ' A
#
# COMPACT_ATOMS: atom_id res chain seq x y z
N MET A 1 1.73 4.60 -12.91
CA MET A 1 0.57 3.69 -13.10
C MET A 1 1.05 2.29 -12.79
N THR A 2 0.19 1.43 -12.26
CA THR A 2 0.51 0.04 -11.90
C THR A 2 -0.71 -0.83 -12.20
N PRO A 3 -0.54 -2.09 -12.64
CA PRO A 3 -1.66 -3.00 -12.79
C PRO A 3 -2.28 -3.32 -11.42
N CYS A 4 -3.60 -3.33 -11.35
CA CYS A 4 -4.32 -3.76 -10.16
C CYS A 4 -4.09 -5.25 -9.92
N PRO A 5 -3.67 -5.68 -8.71
CA PRO A 5 -3.43 -7.10 -8.43
C PRO A 5 -4.70 -7.96 -8.48
N TYR A 6 -5.89 -7.35 -8.49
CA TYR A 6 -7.17 -8.06 -8.53
C TYR A 6 -7.75 -8.25 -9.93
N CYS A 7 -7.73 -7.21 -10.77
CA CYS A 7 -8.34 -7.25 -12.10
C CYS A 7 -7.34 -7.08 -13.26
N GLY A 8 -6.09 -6.67 -12.98
CA GLY A 8 -5.05 -6.47 -13.98
C GLY A 8 -5.09 -5.10 -14.69
N ASP A 9 -6.15 -4.30 -14.51
CA ASP A 9 -6.26 -2.97 -15.13
C ASP A 9 -5.25 -1.97 -14.58
N GLU A 10 -4.82 -1.03 -15.44
CA GLU A 10 -3.96 0.07 -15.03
C GLU A 10 -4.67 1.02 -14.08
N THR A 11 -4.05 1.22 -12.92
CA THR A 11 -4.53 2.16 -11.90
C THR A 11 -3.56 3.34 -11.79
N SER A 12 -4.11 4.55 -11.86
CA SER A 12 -3.41 5.80 -11.55
C SER A 12 -3.52 6.10 -10.06
N PHE A 13 -2.42 6.54 -9.46
CA PHE A 13 -2.33 6.87 -8.04
C PHE A 13 -1.29 7.97 -7.84
N GLU A 14 -1.41 8.68 -6.73
CA GLU A 14 -0.41 9.66 -6.27
C GLU A 14 0.29 9.08 -5.05
N LEU A 15 1.61 8.95 -5.14
CA LEU A 15 2.42 8.49 -4.02
C LEU A 15 2.97 9.69 -3.25
N PRO A 16 2.99 9.61 -1.92
CA PRO A 16 3.69 10.59 -1.12
C PRO A 16 5.21 10.54 -1.40
N GLY A 17 5.87 11.69 -1.26
CA GLY A 17 7.31 11.80 -1.51
C GLY A 17 8.20 11.08 -0.48
N ASN A 18 7.61 10.55 0.59
CA ASN A 18 8.28 9.90 1.72
C ASN A 18 8.52 8.39 1.52
N TYR A 19 8.21 7.85 0.33
CA TYR A 19 8.37 6.43 -0.01
C TYR A 19 7.54 5.45 0.86
N ALA A 20 6.67 5.96 1.73
CA ALA A 20 5.82 5.12 2.56
C ALA A 20 4.81 4.35 1.70
N PRO A 21 4.47 3.09 2.09
CA PRO A 21 3.38 2.37 1.45
C PRO A 21 2.06 3.10 1.70
N VAL A 22 1.16 3.04 0.72
CA VAL A 22 -0.17 3.67 0.82
C VAL A 22 -1.25 2.77 0.25
N PHE A 23 -2.47 2.99 0.71
CA PHE A 23 -3.65 2.37 0.13
C PHE A 23 -4.08 3.09 -1.15
N VAL A 24 -4.36 2.29 -2.19
CA VAL A 24 -4.91 2.76 -3.47
C VAL A 24 -6.18 1.99 -3.78
N HIS A 25 -7.16 2.68 -4.35
CA HIS A 25 -8.39 2.07 -4.86
C HIS A 25 -8.34 1.96 -6.37
N CYS A 26 -8.62 0.77 -6.90
CA CYS A 26 -8.77 0.58 -8.33
C CYS A 26 -10.10 1.20 -8.79
N ALA A 27 -10.06 2.14 -9.74
CA ALA A 27 -11.27 2.77 -10.28
C ALA A 27 -12.17 1.79 -11.07
N ILE A 28 -11.62 0.66 -11.52
CA ILE A 28 -12.32 -0.32 -12.35
C ILE A 28 -13.07 -1.35 -11.48
N CYS A 29 -12.35 -2.07 -10.61
CA CYS A 29 -12.94 -3.10 -9.77
C CYS A 29 -13.33 -2.63 -8.36
N ASN A 30 -13.04 -1.36 -8.02
CA ASN A 30 -13.30 -0.75 -6.71
C ASN A 30 -12.62 -1.45 -5.52
N LYS A 31 -11.62 -2.30 -5.76
CA LYS A 31 -10.86 -2.96 -4.69
C LYS A 31 -9.71 -2.08 -4.19
N LYS A 32 -9.49 -2.13 -2.88
CA LYS A 32 -8.35 -1.51 -2.18
C LYS A 32 -7.15 -2.45 -2.24
N PHE A 33 -5.98 -1.93 -2.57
CA PHE A 33 -4.70 -2.62 -2.52
C PHE A 33 -3.62 -1.69 -1.98
N ILE A 34 -2.48 -2.25 -1.61
CA ILE A 34 -1.33 -1.51 -1.10
C ILE A 34 -0.33 -1.32 -2.24
N ILE A 35 0.26 -0.14 -2.31
CA ILE A 35 1.41 0.12 -3.16
C ILE A 35 2.56 0.67 -2.32
N GLU A 36 3.75 0.17 -2.57
CA GLU A 36 4.98 0.61 -1.93
C GLU A 36 5.98 1.06 -2.98
N ARG A 37 6.62 2.20 -2.73
CA ARG A 37 7.62 2.77 -3.62
C ARG A 37 8.99 2.20 -3.33
N LEU A 38 9.59 1.56 -4.32
CA LEU A 38 10.98 1.13 -4.29
C LEU A 38 11.88 2.18 -4.96
N SER A 39 13.20 2.07 -4.73
CA SER A 39 14.18 3.02 -5.28
C SER A 39 14.20 3.12 -6.81
N LYS A 40 13.70 2.10 -7.52
CA LYS A 40 13.66 2.06 -8.99
C LYS A 40 12.31 1.67 -9.59
N ASP A 41 11.37 1.21 -8.76
CA ASP A 41 10.11 0.59 -9.20
C ASP A 41 9.03 0.75 -8.12
N PHE A 42 7.88 0.12 -8.35
CA PHE A 42 6.80 0.01 -7.37
C PHE A 42 6.46 -1.45 -7.17
N GLN A 43 6.10 -1.82 -5.95
CA GLN A 43 5.49 -3.11 -5.66
C GLN A 43 4.07 -2.92 -5.17
N THR A 44 3.21 -3.88 -5.48
CA THR A 44 1.80 -3.86 -5.09
C THR A 44 1.45 -5.13 -4.35
N PHE A 45 0.69 -4.98 -3.28
CA PHE A 45 0.20 -6.10 -2.49
C PHE A 45 -1.31 -6.06 -2.40
N THR A 46 -1.94 -7.24 -2.40
CA THR A 46 -3.31 -7.38 -1.92
C THR A 46 -3.32 -7.12 -0.41
N LEU A 47 -4.47 -6.78 0.17
CA LEU A 47 -4.58 -6.62 1.63
C LEU A 47 -4.30 -7.92 2.40
N GLU A 48 -4.43 -9.07 1.73
CA GLU A 48 -4.27 -10.40 2.34
C GLU A 48 -2.83 -10.91 2.27
N ASP A 49 -2.06 -10.51 1.24
CA ASP A 49 -0.67 -10.91 1.04
C ASP A 49 0.35 -9.88 1.53
N ALA A 50 -0.09 -8.67 1.89
CA ALA A 50 0.83 -7.63 2.34
C ALA A 50 1.53 -8.03 3.64
N PRO A 51 2.87 -7.98 3.70
CA PRO A 51 3.57 -8.13 4.97
C PRO A 51 3.27 -6.92 5.88
N ALA A 52 3.27 -7.11 7.19
CA ALA A 52 3.02 -6.05 8.17
C ALA A 52 3.92 -4.80 7.96
N SER A 53 5.15 -5.00 7.50
CA SER A 53 6.10 -3.92 7.18
C SER A 53 5.71 -3.08 5.96
N SER A 54 4.80 -3.56 5.12
CA SER A 54 4.30 -2.85 3.93
C SER A 54 2.84 -2.46 4.09
N ASP A 55 2.14 -2.94 5.12
CA ASP A 55 0.75 -2.56 5.41
C ASP A 55 0.71 -1.23 6.18
N PRO A 56 0.16 -0.16 5.59
CA PRO A 56 0.05 1.14 6.26
C PRO A 56 -0.66 1.03 7.62
N ASP A 57 -1.66 0.16 7.74
CA ASP A 57 -2.39 -0.04 9.00
C ASP A 57 -1.46 -0.62 10.08
N CYS A 58 -0.63 -1.63 9.75
CA CYS A 58 0.33 -2.18 10.72
C CYS A 58 1.43 -1.21 11.12
N ILE A 59 1.94 -0.42 10.16
CA ILE A 59 3.02 0.55 10.41
C ILE A 59 2.56 1.64 11.37
N GLU A 60 1.32 2.14 11.23
CA GLU A 60 0.80 3.16 12.15
C GLU A 60 0.59 2.60 13.57
N ILE A 61 0.32 1.30 13.72
CA ILE A 61 0.11 0.67 15.03
C ILE A 61 1.43 0.45 15.78
N GLU A 62 2.57 0.29 15.09
CA GLU A 62 3.89 0.17 15.77
C GLU A 62 4.34 1.48 16.45
N ASP A 63 3.85 2.64 15.99
CA ASP A 63 4.13 3.94 16.63
C ASP A 63 3.14 4.25 17.80
N GLU A 64 2.00 3.56 17.86
CA GLU A 64 1.00 3.64 18.95
C GLU A 64 1.14 2.51 19.99
N SER A 65 2.36 2.05 20.26
CA SER A 65 2.62 1.12 21.39
C SER A 65 3.88 1.47 22.19
N SER A 66 4.21 2.76 22.24
CA SER A 66 4.98 3.33 23.34
C SER A 66 4.10 4.27 24.17
N ASP A 67 3.14 3.69 24.91
CA ASP A 67 2.62 4.33 26.11
C ASP A 67 2.65 3.27 27.24
N GLU A 68 3.76 3.31 27.96
CA GLU A 68 3.97 2.96 29.37
C GLU A 68 2.94 2.08 30.10
N GLN A 69 3.39 0.92 30.60
CA GLN A 69 3.39 0.59 32.04
C GLN A 69 4.27 -0.61 32.40
#